data_AF-A0AA39V0X6-F1
#
_entry.id   AF-A0AA39V0X6-F1
#
_cell.length_a   1.000
_cell.length_b   1.000
_cell.length_c   1.000
_cell.angle_alpha   90.00
_cell.angle_beta   90.00
_cell.angle_gamma   90.00
#
_symmetry.space_group_name_H-M   'P 1'
#
loop_
_entity.id
_entity.type
_entity.pdbx_description
1 polymer ?
#
loop_
_entity_poly.entity_id
_entity_poly.type
_entity_poly.pdbx_seq_one_letter_code
_entity_poly.pdbx_strand_id
1 'polypeptide(L)'
;MAMTAPISLNFTAIKLGGQFSRLTGWSRVKDSPLPVKPEGELTVKASVSDQRAQWRDKDSSSLSLEDIHEILWELAEVNFCIEFQALDRKLCGNESICHQMLIGQCFPNGKANMLHRVPLGSANYGLAHSNWLEHAPYIFTMRRCMQQWNNCPSPLSPSSNQKGGYSESEVEVIEQEMAYFYAESFFMNFGQELIFPRNLTHTPDVTYVPEW
;
A
#
# COMPACT_ATOMS: atom_id res chain seq x y z
N MET A 1 -28.76 -22.16 5.35
CA MET A 1 -28.53 -20.72 5.61
C MET A 1 -27.23 -20.64 6.38
N ALA A 2 -26.10 -20.61 5.67
CA ALA A 2 -24.77 -20.55 6.25
C ALA A 2 -24.27 -19.12 6.07
N MET A 3 -23.95 -18.44 7.18
CA MET A 3 -23.31 -17.13 7.16
C MET A 3 -21.83 -17.33 6.82
N THR A 4 -21.44 -16.94 5.62
CA THR A 4 -20.05 -16.81 5.22
C THR A 4 -19.49 -15.55 5.86
N ALA A 5 -18.44 -15.68 6.68
CA ALA A 5 -17.73 -14.56 7.25
C ALA A 5 -16.99 -13.79 6.13
N PRO A 6 -16.87 -12.45 6.19
CA PRO A 6 -16.13 -11.69 5.19
C PRO A 6 -14.64 -12.05 5.28
N ILE A 7 -14.08 -12.56 4.18
CA ILE A 7 -12.64 -12.74 4.00
C ILE A 7 -12.08 -11.34 3.72
N SER A 8 -11.80 -10.65 4.82
CA SER A 8 -10.99 -9.44 4.85
C SER A 8 -9.53 -9.89 4.93
N LEU A 9 -8.63 -9.21 4.20
CA LEU A 9 -7.18 -9.39 4.24
C LEU A 9 -6.66 -9.41 5.68
N ASN A 10 -6.64 -10.60 6.29
CA ASN A 10 -5.89 -10.86 7.51
C ASN A 10 -4.45 -11.12 7.07
N PHE A 11 -3.68 -10.04 6.89
CA PHE A 11 -2.21 -10.08 6.94
C PHE A 11 -1.76 -10.43 8.37
N THR A 12 -2.24 -11.54 8.93
CA THR A 12 -1.77 -12.07 10.19
C THR A 12 -0.48 -12.81 9.91
N ALA A 13 0.63 -12.09 10.05
CA ALA A 13 1.99 -12.60 10.13
C ALA A 13 2.40 -13.56 8.99
N ILE A 14 2.93 -12.99 7.90
CA ILE A 14 3.94 -13.71 7.12
C ILE A 14 5.13 -13.92 8.06
N LYS A 15 5.14 -15.07 8.74
CA LYS A 15 6.24 -15.50 9.58
C LYS A 15 7.40 -15.81 8.63
N LEU A 16 8.28 -14.84 8.41
CA LEU A 16 9.57 -15.05 7.75
C LEU A 16 10.38 -16.04 8.60
N GLY A 17 10.17 -17.34 8.34
CA GLY A 17 10.93 -18.41 8.93
C GLY A 17 12.28 -18.51 8.21
N GLY A 18 13.33 -17.95 8.81
CA GLY A 18 14.67 -18.08 8.22
C GLY A 18 15.75 -17.33 8.98
N GLN A 19 16.34 -17.99 9.98
CA GLN A 19 17.69 -17.83 10.53
C GLN A 19 18.43 -16.49 10.26
N PHE A 20 18.26 -15.51 11.15
CA PHE A 20 19.25 -14.44 11.34
C PHE A 20 20.46 -15.00 12.10
N SER A 21 21.44 -15.52 11.36
CA SER A 21 22.77 -15.79 11.91
C SER A 21 23.53 -14.48 12.08
N ARG A 22 23.92 -14.20 13.32
CA ARG A 22 24.73 -13.06 13.74
C ARG A 22 26.07 -13.03 12.99
N LEU A 23 26.36 -11.94 12.29
CA LEU A 23 27.71 -11.57 11.91
C LEU A 23 28.16 -10.36 12.73
N THR A 24 28.82 -10.64 13.85
CA THR A 24 29.60 -9.67 14.60
C THR A 24 30.99 -9.57 13.96
N GLY A 25 31.30 -8.43 13.33
CA GLY A 25 32.60 -8.22 12.69
C GLY A 25 32.89 -6.74 12.44
N TRP A 26 32.87 -5.90 13.48
CA TRP A 26 33.32 -4.52 13.38
C TRP A 26 34.83 -4.46 13.62
N SER A 27 35.62 -4.20 12.58
CA SER A 27 37.01 -3.76 12.72
C SER A 27 37.10 -2.27 12.41
N ARG A 28 37.75 -1.55 13.33
CA ARG A 28 37.94 -0.10 13.34
C ARG A 28 38.88 0.32 12.20
N VAL A 29 38.35 0.97 11.17
CA VAL A 29 39.16 1.68 10.16
C VAL A 29 39.49 3.08 10.71
N LYS A 30 40.78 3.40 10.75
CA LYS A 30 41.33 4.69 11.18
C LYS A 30 41.20 5.76 10.09
N ASP A 31 41.06 6.99 10.57
CA ASP A 31 40.91 8.29 9.92
C ASP A 31 41.56 8.50 8.55
N SER A 32 40.79 9.12 7.65
CA SER A 32 41.24 9.94 6.52
C SER A 32 40.12 10.93 6.14
N PRO A 33 40.43 12.10 5.55
CA PRO A 33 39.77 13.38 5.85
C PRO A 33 38.48 13.65 5.07
N LEU A 34 37.61 14.48 5.69
CA LEU A 34 36.34 14.99 5.18
C LEU A 34 36.48 15.65 3.79
N PRO A 35 35.54 15.38 2.87
CA PRO A 35 34.55 16.41 2.52
C PRO A 35 33.16 15.74 2.33
N VAL A 36 32.00 16.37 2.51
CA VAL A 36 31.40 17.54 1.85
C VAL A 36 30.19 17.91 2.75
N LYS A 37 29.91 19.20 2.94
CA LYS A 37 28.68 19.66 3.64
C LYS A 37 27.44 19.05 2.96
N PRO A 38 26.50 18.42 3.68
CA PRO A 38 25.21 18.11 3.10
C PRO A 38 24.49 19.43 2.77
N GLU A 39 24.39 19.76 1.49
CA GLU A 39 23.50 20.81 1.02
C GLU A 39 22.05 20.34 1.24
N GLY A 40 21.30 21.15 1.99
CA GLY A 40 19.85 21.02 2.08
C GLY A 40 19.33 20.11 3.18
N GLU A 41 19.74 20.33 4.43
CA GLU A 41 18.88 19.92 5.56
C GLU A 41 17.57 20.69 5.44
N LEU A 42 16.50 19.99 5.02
CA LEU A 42 15.15 20.52 4.89
C LEU A 42 14.64 20.77 6.31
N THR A 43 15.03 21.92 6.87
CA THR A 43 14.58 22.36 8.18
C THR A 43 13.13 22.78 8.04
N VAL A 44 12.22 21.83 8.28
CA VAL A 44 10.80 22.13 8.43
C VAL A 44 10.68 22.97 9.69
N LYS A 45 10.69 24.29 9.52
CA LYS A 45 10.28 25.22 10.57
C LYS A 45 8.78 25.06 10.73
N ALA A 46 8.36 24.09 11.54
CA ALA A 46 7.00 24.06 12.04
C ALA A 46 6.84 25.30 12.91
N SER A 47 6.31 26.39 12.34
CA SER A 47 5.67 27.41 13.14
C SER A 47 4.47 26.71 13.77
N VAL A 48 4.62 26.23 15.00
CA VAL A 48 3.49 25.80 15.82
C VAL A 48 2.73 27.08 16.16
N SER A 49 1.92 27.53 15.19
CA SER A 49 0.76 28.33 15.54
C SER A 49 -0.07 27.49 16.52
N ASP A 50 -0.74 28.14 17.45
CA ASP A 50 -1.63 27.54 18.46
C ASP A 50 -2.91 26.97 17.80
N GLN A 51 -2.77 26.41 16.60
CA GLN A 51 -3.80 25.72 15.85
C GLN A 51 -3.97 24.35 16.47
N ARG A 52 -5.03 24.20 17.25
CA ARG A 52 -5.49 22.89 17.69
C ARG A 52 -5.71 22.04 16.45
N ALA A 53 -5.05 20.88 16.39
CA ALA A 53 -5.28 19.93 15.33
C ALA A 53 -6.74 19.49 15.37
N GLN A 54 -7.40 19.55 14.22
CA GLN A 54 -8.79 19.12 14.06
C GLN A 54 -8.86 17.96 13.07
N TRP A 55 -9.76 17.03 13.33
CA TRP A 55 -10.11 15.93 12.44
C TRP A 55 -11.59 16.04 12.10
N ARG A 56 -11.93 16.33 10.83
CA ARG A 56 -13.33 16.45 10.36
C ARG A 56 -14.19 17.30 11.31
N ASP A 57 -13.66 18.49 11.64
CA ASP A 57 -14.25 19.48 12.56
C ASP A 57 -14.29 19.10 14.05
N LYS A 58 -13.76 17.92 14.42
CA LYS A 58 -13.57 17.51 15.83
C LYS A 58 -12.22 17.98 16.34
N ASP A 59 -12.19 18.46 17.58
CA ASP A 59 -10.93 18.80 18.26
C ASP A 59 -10.19 17.52 18.64
N SER A 60 -8.85 17.52 18.54
CA SER A 60 -8.00 16.39 18.95
C SER A 60 -8.28 15.83 20.35
N SER A 61 -8.70 16.68 21.30
CA SER A 61 -9.04 16.27 22.67
C SER A 61 -10.41 15.58 22.80
N SER A 62 -11.22 15.63 21.75
CA SER A 62 -12.60 15.10 21.69
C SER A 62 -12.75 13.85 20.81
N LEU A 63 -11.64 13.33 20.28
CA LEU A 63 -11.67 12.16 19.39
C LEU A 63 -12.09 10.89 20.13
N SER A 64 -13.05 10.18 19.56
CA SER A 64 -13.42 8.85 20.00
C SER A 64 -12.40 7.80 19.53
N LEU A 65 -12.52 6.56 20.03
CA LEU A 65 -11.71 5.45 19.54
C LEU A 65 -11.97 5.16 18.05
N GLU A 66 -13.22 5.33 17.60
CA GLU A 66 -13.59 5.18 16.19
C GLU A 66 -12.88 6.22 15.33
N ASP A 67 -12.85 7.49 15.77
CA ASP A 67 -12.11 8.55 15.09
C ASP A 67 -10.61 8.22 14.96
N ILE A 68 -10.00 7.66 16.01
CA ILE A 68 -8.60 7.23 15.98
C ILE A 68 -8.40 6.10 14.96
N HIS A 69 -9.31 5.12 14.88
CA HIS A 69 -9.22 4.05 13.88
C HIS A 69 -9.36 4.58 12.45
N GLU A 70 -10.26 5.53 12.22
CA GLU A 70 -10.42 6.19 10.91
C GLU A 70 -9.17 6.97 10.51
N ILE A 71 -8.55 7.71 11.44
CA ILE A 71 -7.28 8.40 11.20
C ILE A 71 -6.17 7.41 10.87
N LEU A 72 -6.03 6.33 11.66
CA LEU A 72 -5.01 5.31 11.43
C LEU A 72 -5.23 4.57 10.12
N TRP A 73 -6.48 4.36 9.72
CA TRP A 73 -6.83 3.81 8.43
C TRP A 73 -6.43 4.74 7.29
N GLU A 74 -6.80 6.02 7.35
CA GLU A 74 -6.49 7.00 6.29
C GLU A 74 -4.97 7.14 6.12
N LEU A 75 -4.22 7.19 7.23
CA LEU A 75 -2.76 7.21 7.20
C LEU A 75 -2.15 5.93 6.60
N ALA A 76 -2.67 4.76 6.95
CA ALA A 76 -2.19 3.50 6.40
C ALA A 76 -2.47 3.38 4.90
N GLU A 77 -3.66 3.81 4.45
CA GLU A 77 -4.07 3.75 3.06
C GLU A 77 -3.26 4.72 2.19
N VAL A 78 -3.06 5.97 2.65
CA VAL A 78 -2.19 6.94 1.95
C VAL A 78 -0.76 6.42 1.85
N ASN A 79 -0.22 5.87 2.94
CA ASN A 79 1.13 5.30 2.93
C ASN A 79 1.24 4.14 1.94
N PHE A 80 0.28 3.21 1.94
CA PHE A 80 0.26 2.10 0.99
C PHE A 80 0.26 2.59 -0.46
N CYS A 81 -0.57 3.58 -0.80
CA CYS A 81 -0.61 4.16 -2.15
C CYS A 81 0.75 4.75 -2.56
N ILE A 82 1.40 5.48 -1.65
CA ILE A 82 2.71 6.11 -1.90
C ILE A 82 3.82 5.06 -1.99
N GLU A 83 3.83 4.06 -1.10
CA GLU A 83 4.80 2.95 -1.09
C GLU A 83 4.72 2.15 -2.38
N PHE A 84 3.50 1.80 -2.82
CA PHE A 84 3.29 1.09 -4.07
C PHE A 84 3.80 1.90 -5.27
N GLN A 85 3.46 3.20 -5.35
CA GLN A 85 3.93 4.06 -6.43
C GLN A 85 5.46 4.27 -6.40
N ALA A 86 6.06 4.34 -5.22
CA ALA A 86 7.50 4.49 -5.06
C ALA A 86 8.24 3.22 -5.49
N LEU A 87 7.73 2.05 -5.10
CA LEU A 87 8.28 0.76 -5.52
C LEU A 87 8.12 0.54 -7.02
N ASP A 88 6.93 0.83 -7.56
CA ASP A 88 6.66 0.75 -9.00
C ASP A 88 7.64 1.61 -9.79
N ARG A 89 7.85 2.87 -9.41
CA ARG A 89 8.84 3.75 -10.05
C ARG A 89 10.28 3.21 -10.01
N LYS A 90 10.61 2.42 -8.98
CA LYS A 90 11.95 1.84 -8.82
C LYS A 90 12.15 0.56 -9.63
N LEU A 91 11.10 -0.25 -9.76
CA LEU A 91 11.18 -1.58 -10.39
C LEU A 91 10.68 -1.59 -11.84
N CYS A 92 9.80 -0.67 -12.19
CA CYS A 92 9.27 -0.48 -13.53
C CYS A 92 10.14 0.52 -14.28
N GLY A 93 10.68 0.12 -15.45
CA GLY A 93 11.37 1.04 -16.35
C GLY A 93 10.43 1.87 -17.24
N ASN A 94 9.11 1.71 -17.10
CA ASN A 94 8.12 2.34 -17.95
C ASN A 94 7.54 3.61 -17.31
N GLU A 95 8.00 4.76 -17.74
CA GLU A 95 7.53 6.07 -17.27
C GLU A 95 6.39 6.66 -18.12
N SER A 96 5.76 5.88 -18.99
CA SER A 96 4.69 6.39 -19.87
C SER A 96 3.48 6.89 -19.09
N ILE A 97 2.77 7.88 -19.66
CA ILE A 97 1.51 8.39 -19.12
C ILE A 97 0.50 7.25 -18.94
N CYS A 98 0.45 6.30 -19.88
CA CYS A 98 -0.41 5.12 -19.78
C CYS A 98 -0.10 4.26 -18.55
N HIS A 99 1.17 4.11 -18.18
CA HIS A 99 1.56 3.39 -16.98
C HIS A 99 1.18 4.15 -15.71
N GLN A 100 1.39 5.47 -15.68
CA GLN A 100 0.93 6.30 -14.55
C GLN A 100 -0.59 6.21 -14.34
N MET A 101 -1.38 6.22 -15.42
CA MET A 101 -2.82 5.99 -15.34
C MET A 101 -3.18 4.59 -14.82
N LEU A 102 -2.40 3.56 -15.19
CA LEU A 102 -2.58 2.20 -14.69
C LEU A 102 -2.35 2.12 -13.17
N ILE A 103 -1.34 2.81 -12.64
CA ILE A 103 -1.11 2.92 -11.19
C ILE A 103 -2.33 3.57 -10.52
N GLY A 104 -2.87 4.65 -11.10
CA GLY A 104 -4.08 5.29 -10.59
C GLY A 104 -5.28 4.35 -10.52
N GLN A 105 -5.43 3.44 -11.49
CA GLN A 105 -6.51 2.45 -11.51
C GLN A 105 -6.37 1.36 -10.44
N CYS A 106 -5.22 1.25 -9.78
CA CYS A 106 -5.03 0.31 -8.68
C CYS A 106 -5.81 0.70 -7.43
N PHE A 107 -6.30 1.95 -7.34
CA PHE A 107 -6.94 2.49 -6.14
C PHE A 107 -8.30 3.10 -6.48
N PRO A 108 -9.30 3.04 -5.58
CA PRO A 108 -10.66 3.55 -5.83
C PRO A 108 -10.75 5.04 -6.23
N ASN A 109 -9.76 5.85 -5.82
CA ASN A 109 -9.69 7.30 -6.07
C ASN A 109 -8.44 7.72 -6.86
N GLY A 110 -7.77 6.77 -7.52
CA GLY A 110 -6.47 7.03 -8.10
C GLY A 110 -6.51 7.56 -9.54
N LYS A 111 -7.67 7.63 -10.22
CA LYS A 111 -7.71 8.03 -11.65
C LYS A 111 -7.26 9.47 -11.88
N ALA A 112 -7.49 10.35 -10.92
CA ALA A 112 -6.98 11.72 -10.94
C ALA A 112 -5.52 11.84 -10.44
N ASN A 113 -4.80 10.72 -10.26
CA ASN A 113 -3.47 10.66 -9.62
C ASN A 113 -3.42 11.29 -8.22
N MET A 114 -4.55 11.35 -7.52
CA MET A 114 -4.64 11.86 -6.15
C MET A 114 -4.38 10.75 -5.13
N LEU A 115 -3.25 10.05 -5.25
CA LEU A 115 -2.85 8.96 -4.34
C LEU A 115 -2.67 9.40 -2.87
N HIS A 116 -2.53 10.71 -2.65
CA HIS A 116 -2.45 11.32 -1.32
C HIS A 116 -3.83 11.67 -0.73
N ARG A 117 -4.92 11.48 -1.48
CA ARG A 117 -6.28 11.78 -1.05
C ARG A 117 -7.07 10.49 -1.00
N VAL A 118 -7.29 10.00 0.21
CA VAL A 118 -8.08 8.81 0.48
C VAL A 118 -9.34 9.24 1.21
N PRO A 119 -10.50 9.33 0.53
CA PRO A 119 -11.78 9.60 1.17
C PRO A 119 -12.13 8.47 2.14
N LEU A 120 -12.40 8.78 3.40
CA LEU A 120 -12.82 7.80 4.40
C LEU A 120 -13.96 6.88 3.95
N GLY A 121 -14.96 7.40 3.23
CA GLY A 121 -16.06 6.58 2.71
C GLY A 121 -15.62 5.49 1.70
N SER A 122 -14.39 5.55 1.18
CA SER A 122 -13.82 4.51 0.31
C SER A 122 -13.23 3.32 1.09
N ALA A 123 -13.32 3.29 2.42
CA ALA A 123 -12.62 2.31 3.24
C ALA A 123 -12.99 0.85 3.01
N ASN A 124 -14.17 0.60 2.46
CA ASN A 124 -14.65 -0.74 2.12
C ASN A 124 -14.71 -0.96 0.59
N TYR A 125 -13.90 -0.22 -0.17
CA TYR A 125 -13.76 -0.33 -1.62
C TYR A 125 -12.33 -0.73 -1.99
N GLY A 126 -12.09 -1.03 -3.27
CA GLY A 126 -10.75 -1.40 -3.72
C GLY A 126 -10.37 -2.80 -3.26
N LEU A 127 -9.18 -2.92 -2.68
CA LEU A 127 -8.69 -4.16 -2.08
C LEU A 127 -9.45 -4.57 -0.80
N ALA A 128 -10.12 -3.61 -0.16
CA ALA A 128 -10.91 -3.87 1.05
C ALA A 128 -12.37 -4.27 0.75
N HIS A 129 -12.75 -4.37 -0.54
CA HIS A 129 -14.13 -4.67 -0.90
C HIS A 129 -14.51 -6.12 -0.59
N SER A 130 -15.65 -6.34 0.09
CA SER A 130 -16.07 -7.67 0.53
C SER A 130 -16.60 -8.59 -0.57
N ASN A 131 -17.10 -8.00 -1.67
CA ASN A 131 -17.46 -8.74 -2.88
C ASN A 131 -16.23 -8.92 -3.78
N TRP A 132 -15.84 -10.17 -4.04
CA TRP A 132 -14.69 -10.50 -4.88
C TRP A 132 -14.79 -9.95 -6.31
N LEU A 133 -16.00 -9.78 -6.87
CA LEU A 133 -16.20 -9.24 -8.22
C LEU A 133 -15.82 -7.76 -8.32
N GLU A 134 -16.05 -7.00 -7.24
CA GLU A 134 -15.69 -5.58 -7.15
C GLU A 134 -14.22 -5.39 -6.71
N HIS A 135 -13.67 -6.38 -5.99
CA HIS A 135 -12.27 -6.44 -5.59
C HIS A 135 -11.34 -6.80 -6.77
N ALA A 136 -11.72 -7.80 -7.58
CA ALA A 136 -10.90 -8.36 -8.64
C ALA A 136 -10.31 -7.34 -9.64
N PRO A 137 -11.04 -6.29 -10.09
CA PRO A 137 -10.47 -5.27 -10.98
C PRO A 137 -9.21 -4.60 -10.40
N TYR A 138 -9.17 -4.34 -9.09
CA TYR A 138 -8.01 -3.73 -8.43
C TYR A 138 -6.84 -4.70 -8.36
N ILE A 139 -7.10 -5.97 -8.03
CA ILE A 139 -6.09 -7.05 -8.07
C ILE A 139 -5.48 -7.19 -9.46
N PHE A 140 -6.30 -7.27 -10.51
CA PHE A 140 -5.79 -7.43 -11.87
C PHE A 140 -5.05 -6.18 -12.37
N THR A 141 -5.47 -4.99 -11.95
CA THR A 141 -4.76 -3.75 -12.31
C THR A 141 -3.40 -3.70 -11.62
N MET A 142 -3.33 -3.96 -10.32
CA MET A 142 -2.07 -4.05 -9.59
C MET A 142 -1.15 -5.14 -10.15
N ARG A 143 -1.70 -6.33 -10.47
CA ARG A 143 -0.95 -7.41 -11.14
C ARG A 143 -0.32 -6.92 -12.44
N ARG A 144 -1.04 -6.13 -13.24
CA ARG A 144 -0.52 -5.58 -14.50
C ARG A 144 0.62 -4.58 -14.27
N CYS A 145 0.60 -3.81 -13.19
CA CYS A 145 1.77 -3.00 -12.80
C CYS A 145 2.94 -3.91 -12.44
N MET A 146 2.72 -4.88 -11.55
CA MET A 146 3.75 -5.80 -11.06
C MET A 146 4.34 -6.68 -12.17
N GLN A 147 3.58 -6.96 -13.23
CA GLN A 147 4.07 -7.65 -14.44
C GLN A 147 5.16 -6.89 -15.18
N GLN A 148 5.22 -5.56 -15.02
CA GLN A 148 6.27 -4.71 -15.62
C GLN A 148 7.46 -4.51 -14.70
N TRP A 149 7.40 -5.01 -13.47
CA TRP A 149 8.50 -4.92 -12.52
C TRP A 149 9.60 -5.93 -12.88
N ASN A 150 10.85 -5.52 -12.67
CA ASN A 150 11.98 -6.44 -12.76
C ASN A 150 11.79 -7.63 -11.81
N ASN A 151 12.19 -8.83 -12.25
CA ASN A 151 12.06 -10.08 -11.50
C ASN A 151 10.63 -10.51 -11.17
N CYS A 152 9.63 -10.07 -11.93
CA CYS A 152 8.25 -10.54 -11.78
C CYS A 152 8.17 -12.08 -11.80
N PRO A 153 7.56 -12.71 -10.78
CA PRO A 153 7.54 -14.16 -10.66
C PRO A 153 6.57 -14.80 -11.67
N SER A 154 6.84 -16.05 -12.05
CA SER A 154 6.05 -16.79 -13.05
C SER A 154 4.53 -16.84 -12.79
N PRO A 155 4.04 -17.00 -11.55
CA PRO A 155 2.61 -16.98 -11.25
C PRO A 155 1.93 -15.66 -11.63
N LEU A 156 2.64 -14.54 -11.54
CA LEU A 156 2.11 -13.21 -11.87
C LEU A 156 2.31 -12.84 -13.32
N SER A 157 3.20 -13.55 -14.04
CA SER A 157 3.57 -13.24 -15.43
C SER A 157 2.39 -13.13 -16.40
N PRO A 158 2.54 -12.43 -17.54
CA PRO A 158 1.50 -12.37 -18.56
C PRO A 158 1.12 -13.74 -19.14
N SER A 159 2.03 -14.72 -19.12
CA SER A 159 1.78 -16.08 -19.61
C SER A 159 0.81 -16.88 -18.75
N SER A 160 0.60 -16.51 -17.49
CA SER A 160 -0.42 -17.13 -16.63
C SER A 160 -1.80 -16.47 -16.77
N ASN A 161 -1.99 -15.55 -17.72
CA ASN A 161 -3.32 -15.01 -18.02
C ASN A 161 -4.19 -16.07 -18.71
N GLN A 162 -5.31 -16.42 -18.08
CA GLN A 162 -6.28 -17.35 -18.67
C GLN A 162 -7.35 -16.64 -19.52
N LYS A 163 -7.91 -17.37 -20.49
CA LYS A 163 -8.92 -16.85 -21.42
C LYS A 163 -10.36 -17.00 -20.90
N GLY A 164 -10.58 -17.81 -19.86
CA GLY A 164 -11.91 -18.26 -19.41
C GLY A 164 -12.54 -17.47 -18.27
N GLY A 165 -12.05 -16.27 -17.97
CA GLY A 165 -12.37 -15.57 -16.71
C GLY A 165 -11.63 -16.16 -15.52
N TYR A 166 -11.95 -15.70 -14.31
CA TYR A 166 -11.36 -16.18 -13.07
C TYR A 166 -12.47 -16.50 -12.07
N SER A 167 -12.27 -17.56 -11.30
CA SER A 167 -13.03 -17.86 -10.09
C SER A 167 -12.49 -17.08 -8.89
N GLU A 168 -13.30 -16.93 -7.85
CA GLU A 168 -12.93 -16.28 -6.59
C GLU A 168 -11.63 -16.87 -6.00
N SER A 169 -11.53 -18.20 -5.91
CA SER A 169 -10.33 -18.87 -5.37
C SER A 169 -9.07 -18.61 -6.20
N GLU A 170 -9.20 -18.42 -7.52
CA GLU A 170 -8.04 -18.09 -8.36
C GLU A 170 -7.60 -16.64 -8.15
N VAL A 171 -8.55 -15.72 -7.93
CA VAL A 171 -8.25 -14.33 -7.57
C VAL A 171 -7.53 -14.29 -6.22
N GLU A 172 -7.98 -15.06 -5.23
CA GLU A 172 -7.32 -15.16 -3.91
C GLU A 172 -5.87 -15.66 -4.02
N VAL A 173 -5.61 -16.68 -4.84
CA VAL A 173 -4.24 -17.18 -5.07
C VAL A 173 -3.38 -16.11 -5.74
N ILE A 174 -3.91 -15.40 -6.73
CA ILE A 174 -3.19 -14.31 -7.40
C ILE A 174 -2.86 -13.19 -6.41
N GLU A 175 -3.82 -12.79 -5.60
CA GLU A 175 -3.66 -11.77 -4.57
C GLU A 175 -2.57 -12.18 -3.55
N GLN A 176 -2.57 -13.43 -3.11
CA GLN A 176 -1.56 -13.95 -2.19
C GLN A 176 -0.14 -13.90 -2.79
N GLU A 177 0.01 -14.32 -4.04
CA GLU A 177 1.29 -14.26 -4.77
C GLU A 177 1.74 -12.81 -4.98
N MET A 178 0.81 -11.89 -5.28
CA MET A 178 1.10 -10.46 -5.37
C MET A 178 1.55 -9.90 -4.04
N ALA A 179 0.86 -10.22 -2.96
CA ALA A 179 1.20 -9.76 -1.61
C ALA A 179 2.61 -10.20 -1.21
N TYR A 180 2.96 -11.47 -1.47
CA TYR A 180 4.31 -11.97 -1.21
C TYR A 180 5.36 -11.21 -2.04
N PHE A 181 5.16 -11.11 -3.35
CA PHE A 181 6.11 -10.44 -4.24
C PHE A 181 6.26 -8.94 -3.91
N TYR A 182 5.16 -8.26 -3.57
CA TYR A 182 5.16 -6.87 -3.13
C TYR A 182 6.01 -6.70 -1.86
N ALA A 183 5.74 -7.52 -0.84
CA ALA A 183 6.40 -7.41 0.45
C ALA A 183 7.90 -7.68 0.36
N GLU A 184 8.28 -8.75 -0.35
CA GLU A 184 9.68 -9.09 -0.58
C GLU A 184 10.38 -8.01 -1.39
N SER A 185 9.76 -7.55 -2.48
CA SER A 185 10.31 -6.48 -3.32
C SER A 185 10.50 -5.18 -2.56
N PHE A 186 9.52 -4.77 -1.75
CA PHE A 186 9.61 -3.55 -0.95
C PHE A 186 10.76 -3.63 0.05
N PHE A 187 10.83 -4.72 0.82
CA PHE A 187 11.88 -4.93 1.81
C PHE A 187 13.28 -4.94 1.17
N MET A 188 13.45 -5.66 0.06
CA MET A 188 14.75 -5.73 -0.63
C MET A 188 15.20 -4.39 -1.21
N ASN A 189 14.26 -3.49 -1.51
CA ASN A 189 14.57 -2.19 -2.13
C ASN A 189 14.70 -1.03 -1.14
N PHE A 190 13.96 -1.05 -0.04
CA PHE A 190 13.92 0.05 0.92
C PHE A 190 14.50 -0.33 2.29
N GLY A 191 14.69 -1.62 2.58
CA GLY A 191 15.19 -2.11 3.87
C GLY A 191 14.24 -1.85 5.04
N GLN A 192 12.95 -1.63 4.74
CA GLN A 192 11.91 -1.30 5.72
C GLN A 192 10.75 -2.29 5.62
N GLU A 193 10.07 -2.50 6.75
CA GLU A 193 8.79 -3.19 6.78
C GLU A 193 7.74 -2.30 6.11
N LEU A 194 6.90 -2.90 5.26
CA LEU A 194 5.80 -2.19 4.62
C LEU A 194 4.68 -1.89 5.62
N ILE A 195 3.95 -0.81 5.37
CA ILE A 195 2.75 -0.51 6.15
C ILE A 195 1.58 -1.28 5.54
N PHE A 196 1.02 -2.20 6.32
CA PHE A 196 -0.12 -2.99 5.86
C PHE A 196 -1.37 -2.11 5.74
N PRO A 197 -2.12 -2.22 4.63
CA PRO A 197 -3.47 -1.69 4.55
C PRO A 197 -4.29 -2.17 5.75
N ARG A 198 -5.06 -1.26 6.34
CA ARG A 198 -5.93 -1.57 7.46
C ARG A 198 -7.35 -1.74 6.95
N ASN A 199 -8.12 -2.59 7.62
CA ASN A 199 -9.56 -2.66 7.40
C ASN A 199 -10.26 -1.86 8.49
N LEU A 200 -11.24 -1.04 8.11
CA LEU A 200 -12.19 -0.48 9.07
C LEU A 200 -13.27 -1.52 9.35
N THR A 201 -13.53 -1.76 10.63
CA THR A 201 -14.55 -2.73 11.05
C THR A 201 -15.97 -2.19 10.95
N HIS A 202 -16.12 -0.86 10.83
CA HIS A 202 -17.39 -0.18 10.67
C HIS A 202 -17.49 0.47 9.28
N THR A 203 -18.72 0.74 8.86
CA THR A 203 -18.97 1.59 7.69
C THR A 203 -18.89 3.04 8.14
N PRO A 204 -17.98 3.86 7.59
CA PRO A 204 -17.91 5.27 7.96
C PRO A 204 -19.19 6.01 7.59
N ASP A 205 -19.58 6.98 8.42
CA ASP A 205 -20.75 7.85 8.17
C ASP A 205 -20.41 8.97 7.16
N VAL A 206 -19.83 8.56 6.02
CA VAL A 206 -19.45 9.43 4.90
C VAL A 206 -19.84 8.71 3.63
N THR A 207 -20.72 9.32 2.84
CA THR A 207 -21.11 8.77 1.53
C THR A 207 -19.93 8.80 0.56
N TYR A 208 -19.78 7.72 -0.19
CA TYR A 208 -18.74 7.59 -1.20
C TYR A 208 -19.31 7.03 -2.50
N VAL A 209 -18.85 7.59 -3.62
CA VAL A 209 -19.19 7.14 -4.97
C VAL A 209 -17.87 6.87 -5.69
N PRO A 210 -17.60 5.62 -6.09
CA PRO A 210 -16.37 5.28 -6.81
C PRO A 210 -16.24 6.05 -8.14
N GLU A 211 -15.00 6.34 -8.53
CA GLU A 211 -14.70 6.84 -9.86
C GLU A 211 -14.85 5.67 -10.88
N TRP A 212 -15.95 5.65 -11.66
CA TRP A 212 -16.21 4.63 -12.71
C TRP A 212 -15.32 4.77 -13.94
#